data_AF-A0A239RJ93-F1
#
_entry.id   AF-A0A239RJ93-F1
#
_cell.length_a   1.000
_cell.length_b   1.000
_cell.length_c   1.000
_cell.angle_alpha   90.00
_cell.angle_beta   90.00
_cell.angle_gamma   90.00
#
_symmetry.space_group_name_H-M   'P 1'
#
loop_
_entity.id
_entity.type
_entity.pdbx_description
1 polymer ?
#
loop_
_entity_poly.entity_id
_entity_poly.type
_entity_poly.pdbx_seq_one_letter_code
_entity_poly.pdbx_strand_id
1 'polypeptide(L)'
;MDKQKVNITSSMKKKGYSSSSHYRINSVVGQSEQVLATKFVQWDVNPLESLSNSKVYLLRAKLNRGERMSREDELLRALLEKKDWLCEAVNSNTYFRTAVPLQGWRFDFFDVLKKYIVSQYGRWAEYYAPDRTSLRAYLYGRINQIVEIPKQ
;
A
#
# COMPACT_ATOMS: atom_id res chain seq x y z
N MET A 1 -3.81 71.34 0.28
CA MET A 1 -5.17 71.00 0.72
C MET A 1 -5.85 70.35 -0.47
N ASP A 2 -6.17 69.07 -0.57
CA ASP A 2 -5.95 67.89 0.25
C ASP A 2 -5.97 66.69 -0.69
N LYS A 3 -5.01 65.78 -0.52
CA LYS A 3 -4.95 64.52 -1.26
C LYS A 3 -6.10 63.64 -0.78
N GLN A 4 -7.05 63.31 -1.65
CA GLN A 4 -8.02 62.26 -1.39
C GLN A 4 -7.28 60.91 -1.25
N LYS A 5 -7.19 60.44 0.00
CA LYS A 5 -6.66 59.13 0.37
C LYS A 5 -7.77 58.09 0.14
N VAL A 6 -7.81 57.50 -1.05
CA VAL A 6 -8.59 56.28 -1.28
C VAL A 6 -7.82 55.09 -0.68
N ASN A 7 -8.31 54.60 0.46
CA ASN A 7 -7.80 53.38 1.10
C ASN A 7 -8.29 52.16 0.30
N ILE A 8 -7.44 51.67 -0.60
CA ILE A 8 -7.63 50.36 -1.23
C ILE A 8 -6.98 49.35 -0.29
N THR A 9 -7.79 48.75 0.59
CA THR A 9 -7.35 47.61 1.40
C THR A 9 -7.08 46.43 0.48
N SER A 10 -5.80 46.09 0.37
CA SER A 10 -5.27 44.99 -0.41
C SER A 10 -5.97 43.67 -0.09
N SER A 11 -6.49 43.04 -1.13
CA SER A 11 -6.87 41.63 -1.26
C SER A 11 -6.11 40.72 -0.27
N MET A 12 -6.84 40.21 0.71
CA MET A 12 -6.34 39.18 1.63
C MET A 12 -6.14 37.88 0.85
N LYS A 13 -4.89 37.58 0.48
CA LYS A 13 -4.43 36.20 0.25
C LYS A 13 -4.60 35.42 1.56
N LYS A 14 -5.58 34.50 1.66
CA LYS A 14 -5.51 33.42 2.65
C LYS A 14 -5.99 32.08 2.09
N LYS A 15 -4.97 31.27 1.78
CA LYS A 15 -4.84 29.82 1.98
C LYS A 15 -6.04 28.96 1.54
N GLY A 16 -5.90 28.35 0.37
CA GLY A 16 -6.67 27.16 0.02
C GLY A 16 -6.44 26.09 1.11
N TYR A 17 -7.54 25.62 1.69
CA TYR A 17 -7.54 24.44 2.53
C TYR A 17 -7.31 23.23 1.63
N SER A 18 -6.04 22.94 1.36
CA SER A 18 -5.64 21.69 0.72
C SER A 18 -5.78 20.57 1.75
N SER A 19 -6.91 19.87 1.69
CA SER A 19 -7.28 18.73 2.55
C SER A 19 -6.46 17.47 2.24
N SER A 20 -5.13 17.59 2.21
CA SER A 20 -4.18 16.50 1.96
C SER A 20 -3.22 16.36 3.13
N SER A 21 -3.78 16.05 4.30
CA SER A 21 -3.04 15.74 5.53
C SER A 21 -3.02 14.24 5.82
N HIS A 22 -3.25 13.39 4.82
CA HIS A 22 -3.61 12.00 5.10
C HIS A 22 -2.48 11.05 5.42
N TYR A 23 -1.18 11.34 5.22
CA TYR A 23 -0.10 10.51 5.79
C TYR A 23 1.22 11.31 5.90
N ARG A 24 1.53 11.88 7.08
CA ARG A 24 2.91 12.23 7.44
C ARG A 24 3.31 11.40 8.65
N ILE A 25 3.95 10.27 8.38
CA ILE A 25 4.63 9.47 9.41
C ILE A 25 6.03 10.07 9.55
N ASN A 26 6.38 10.51 10.76
CA ASN A 26 7.74 10.90 11.09
C ASN A 26 8.65 9.67 10.94
N SER A 27 9.59 9.72 10.00
CA SER A 27 10.64 8.72 9.87
C SER A 27 11.58 8.86 11.06
N VAL A 28 11.45 7.98 12.05
CA VAL A 28 12.50 7.77 13.04
C VAL A 28 13.57 6.96 12.34
N VAL A 29 14.62 7.64 11.90
CA VAL A 29 15.84 7.04 11.37
C VAL A 29 16.58 6.39 12.54
N GLY A 30 16.56 5.06 12.56
CA GLY A 30 17.32 4.26 13.52
C GLY A 30 17.29 2.80 13.09
N GLN A 31 18.42 2.35 12.50
CA GLN A 31 18.89 0.97 12.31
C GLN A 31 17.86 -0.11 11.88
N SER A 32 18.13 -0.69 10.71
CA SER A 32 17.33 -1.69 10.00
C SER A 32 17.11 -3.01 10.75
N GLU A 33 16.21 -3.00 11.72
CA GLU A 33 15.38 -4.16 12.05
C GLU A 33 14.16 -4.06 11.13
N GLN A 34 13.97 -5.03 10.22
CA GLN A 34 12.86 -4.95 9.27
C GLN A 34 11.54 -5.05 10.05
N VAL A 35 10.91 -3.89 10.27
CA VAL A 35 9.66 -3.78 11.03
C VAL A 35 8.60 -4.69 10.40
N LEU A 36 8.18 -5.71 11.15
CA LEU A 36 7.15 -6.67 10.71
C LEU A 36 5.81 -5.98 10.47
N ALA A 37 5.42 -5.09 11.37
CA ALA A 37 4.21 -4.30 11.21
C ALA A 37 4.31 -2.99 11.99
N THR A 38 3.60 -1.97 11.51
CA THR A 38 3.47 -0.68 12.19
C THR A 38 2.05 -0.54 12.72
N LYS A 39 1.87 -0.21 14.01
CA LYS A 39 0.55 0.13 14.55
C LYS A 39 0.07 1.42 13.89
N PHE A 40 -1.12 1.39 13.28
CA PHE A 40 -1.67 2.57 12.59
C PHE A 40 -2.89 3.17 13.29
N VAL A 41 -3.46 2.48 14.27
CA VAL A 41 -4.61 2.95 15.06
C VAL A 41 -4.17 3.63 16.35
N GLN A 42 -5.00 4.52 16.88
CA GLN A 42 -4.69 5.31 18.07
C GLN A 42 -5.01 4.58 19.39
N TRP A 43 -6.02 3.70 19.39
CA TRP A 43 -6.43 2.94 20.58
C TRP A 43 -5.51 1.75 20.88
N ASP A 44 -5.66 1.17 22.07
CA ASP A 44 -4.91 -0.02 22.47
C ASP A 44 -5.31 -1.24 21.65
N VAL A 45 -4.29 -1.97 21.20
CA VAL A 45 -4.43 -3.17 20.39
C VAL A 45 -3.60 -4.27 21.00
N ASN A 46 -3.99 -5.51 20.72
CA ASN A 46 -3.23 -6.66 21.14
C ASN A 46 -1.78 -6.62 20.61
N PRO A 47 -0.82 -7.19 21.36
CA PRO A 47 0.57 -7.22 20.96
C PRO A 47 0.74 -7.95 19.62
N LEU A 48 1.69 -7.52 18.80
CA LEU A 48 1.90 -8.07 17.45
C LEU A 48 2.10 -9.59 17.44
N GLU A 49 2.69 -10.16 18.49
CA GLU A 49 2.89 -11.60 18.67
C GLU A 49 1.57 -12.40 18.71
N SER A 50 0.47 -11.79 19.14
CA SER A 50 -0.85 -12.43 19.11
C SER A 50 -1.31 -12.74 17.68
N LEU A 51 -0.75 -12.02 16.69
CA LEU A 51 -1.01 -12.23 15.26
C LEU A 51 -0.05 -13.25 14.62
N SER A 52 0.80 -13.92 15.40
CA SER A 52 1.80 -14.86 14.90
C SER A 52 1.22 -15.99 14.03
N ASN A 53 -0.01 -16.40 14.29
CA ASN A 53 -0.73 -17.42 13.52
C ASN A 53 -1.43 -16.89 12.26
N SER A 54 -1.43 -15.58 12.03
CA SER A 54 -2.10 -14.97 10.88
C SER A 54 -1.28 -15.14 9.59
N LYS A 55 -1.98 -15.29 8.46
CA LYS A 55 -1.34 -15.43 7.14
C LYS A 55 -0.40 -14.26 6.82
N VAL A 56 -0.81 -13.03 7.15
CA VAL A 56 -0.03 -11.80 6.86
C VAL A 56 1.26 -11.73 7.67
N TYR A 57 1.20 -12.10 8.96
CA TYR A 57 2.36 -12.11 9.85
C TYR A 57 3.38 -13.15 9.38
N LEU A 58 2.92 -14.38 9.14
CA LEU A 58 3.78 -15.46 8.66
C LEU A 58 4.42 -15.10 7.32
N LEU A 59 3.67 -14.48 6.42
CA LEU A 59 4.20 -14.05 5.12
C LEU A 59 5.28 -12.97 5.28
N ARG A 60 5.02 -11.92 6.06
CA ARG A 60 5.98 -10.84 6.28
C ARG A 60 7.23 -11.34 7.02
N ALA A 61 7.07 -12.18 8.02
CA ALA A 61 8.19 -12.80 8.74
C ALA A 61 9.09 -13.63 7.82
N LYS A 62 8.51 -14.39 6.88
CA LYS A 62 9.28 -15.16 5.89
C LYS A 62 10.05 -14.26 4.92
N LEU A 63 9.40 -13.20 4.41
CA LEU A 63 10.06 -12.23 3.53
C LEU A 63 11.24 -11.56 4.24
N ASN A 64 11.08 -11.23 5.53
CA ASN A 64 12.15 -10.61 6.30
C ASN A 64 13.36 -11.53 6.52
N ARG A 65 13.15 -12.86 6.54
CA ARG A 65 14.24 -13.86 6.63
C ARG A 65 15.01 -14.03 5.31
N GLY A 66 14.63 -13.31 4.25
CA GLY A 66 15.25 -13.44 2.94
C GLY A 66 14.84 -14.70 2.17
N GLU A 67 13.85 -15.46 2.67
CA GLU A 67 13.26 -16.58 1.95
C GLU A 67 12.52 -16.02 0.72
N ARG A 68 13.19 -16.03 -0.43
CA ARG A 68 12.55 -15.74 -1.72
C ARG A 68 11.54 -16.83 -2.02
N MET A 69 10.39 -16.42 -2.54
CA MET A 69 9.31 -17.31 -2.96
C MET A 69 9.70 -18.15 -4.20
N SER A 70 10.62 -19.11 -4.07
CA SER A 70 11.02 -20.03 -5.15
C SER A 70 11.31 -21.42 -4.56
N ARG A 71 10.97 -22.57 -5.13
CA ARG A 71 10.13 -23.00 -6.27
C ARG A 71 10.14 -24.54 -6.19
N GLU A 72 9.00 -25.20 -6.04
CA GLU A 72 8.88 -26.68 -6.15
C GLU A 72 7.40 -27.03 -6.38
N ASP A 73 7.06 -28.09 -7.10
CA ASP A 73 5.77 -28.18 -7.80
C ASP A 73 4.52 -28.42 -6.92
N GLU A 74 4.69 -28.80 -5.65
CA GLU A 74 3.63 -28.79 -4.62
C GLU A 74 3.62 -27.45 -3.84
N LEU A 75 4.81 -26.87 -3.67
CA LEU A 75 5.03 -25.50 -3.23
C LEU A 75 4.48 -24.47 -4.24
N LEU A 76 4.33 -24.81 -5.52
CA LEU A 76 3.89 -23.89 -6.57
C LEU A 76 2.43 -23.49 -6.37
N ARG A 77 1.56 -24.44 -5.95
CA ARG A 77 0.17 -24.14 -5.59
C ARG A 77 0.10 -23.29 -4.33
N ALA A 78 0.83 -23.67 -3.28
CA ALA A 78 0.91 -22.89 -2.05
C ALA A 78 1.51 -21.49 -2.27
N LEU A 79 2.37 -21.34 -3.28
CA LEU A 79 3.01 -20.08 -3.66
C LEU A 79 2.12 -19.21 -4.52
N LEU A 80 1.41 -19.79 -5.48
CA LEU A 80 0.34 -19.13 -6.23
C LEU A 80 -0.74 -18.64 -5.27
N GLU A 81 -1.23 -19.50 -4.38
CA GLU A 81 -2.25 -19.13 -3.39
C GLU A 81 -1.78 -17.98 -2.50
N LYS A 82 -0.51 -17.98 -2.04
CA LYS A 82 0.04 -16.87 -1.24
C LYS A 82 0.15 -15.56 -2.02
N LYS A 83 0.55 -15.61 -3.29
CA LYS A 83 0.69 -14.43 -4.14
C LYS A 83 -0.66 -13.85 -4.54
N ASP A 84 -1.60 -14.72 -4.89
CA ASP A 84 -2.97 -14.36 -5.26
C ASP A 84 -3.67 -13.78 -4.03
N TRP A 85 -3.54 -14.45 -2.87
CA TRP A 85 -4.03 -13.93 -1.59
C TRP A 85 -3.43 -12.57 -1.24
N LEU A 86 -2.11 -12.37 -1.44
CA LEU A 86 -1.48 -11.07 -1.16
C LEU A 86 -2.03 -9.99 -2.10
N CYS A 87 -2.14 -10.30 -3.40
CA CYS A 87 -2.73 -9.38 -4.38
C CYS A 87 -4.17 -9.00 -4.00
N GLU A 88 -4.98 -9.98 -3.61
CA GLU A 88 -6.35 -9.76 -3.17
C GLU A 88 -6.39 -8.94 -1.88
N ALA A 89 -5.63 -9.30 -0.85
CA ALA A 89 -5.63 -8.61 0.44
C ALA A 89 -5.17 -7.14 0.34
N VAL A 90 -4.23 -6.85 -0.55
CA VAL A 90 -3.73 -5.49 -0.79
C VAL A 90 -4.72 -4.65 -1.58
N ASN A 91 -5.37 -5.22 -2.60
CA ASN A 91 -6.29 -4.44 -3.46
C ASN A 91 -7.74 -4.42 -2.95
N SER A 92 -8.13 -5.33 -2.06
CA SER A 92 -9.47 -5.36 -1.43
C SER A 92 -9.60 -4.46 -0.21
N ASN A 93 -8.49 -4.02 0.38
CA ASN A 93 -8.53 -3.16 1.56
C ASN A 93 -8.70 -1.68 1.18
N THR A 94 -9.32 -0.92 2.06
CA THR A 94 -9.64 0.51 1.85
C THR A 94 -8.61 1.46 2.45
N TYR A 95 -7.66 0.94 3.25
CA TYR A 95 -6.77 1.77 4.06
C TYR A 95 -5.44 2.06 3.37
N PHE A 96 -4.85 1.07 2.68
CA PHE A 96 -3.49 1.14 2.16
C PHE A 96 -3.36 0.48 0.80
N ARG A 97 -2.61 1.11 -0.11
CA ARG A 97 -2.36 0.57 -1.46
C ARG A 97 -1.22 -0.44 -1.54
N THR A 98 -0.35 -0.49 -0.54
CA THR A 98 0.90 -1.29 -0.55
C THR A 98 1.04 -2.18 0.69
N ALA A 99 0.04 -2.18 1.56
CA ALA A 99 0.10 -2.82 2.86
C ALA A 99 -1.23 -3.50 3.18
N VAL A 100 -1.18 -4.51 4.03
CA VAL A 100 -2.37 -5.23 4.51
C VAL A 100 -2.62 -4.85 5.97
N PRO A 101 -3.79 -4.25 6.30
CA PRO A 101 -4.16 -3.97 7.68
C PRO A 101 -4.73 -5.22 8.37
N LEU A 102 -4.35 -5.48 9.63
CA LEU A 102 -4.91 -6.53 10.46
C LEU A 102 -4.90 -6.12 11.94
N GLN A 103 -6.05 -6.10 12.60
CA GLN A 103 -6.21 -5.78 14.04
C GLN A 103 -5.47 -4.49 14.48
N GLY A 104 -5.49 -3.44 13.65
CA GLY A 104 -4.82 -2.17 13.94
C GLY A 104 -3.32 -2.12 13.64
N TRP A 105 -2.76 -3.21 13.11
CA TRP A 105 -1.41 -3.31 12.58
C TRP A 105 -1.40 -3.19 11.06
N ARG A 106 -0.38 -2.53 10.51
CA ARG A 106 -0.12 -2.38 9.08
C ARG A 106 1.10 -3.20 8.71
N PHE A 107 0.93 -4.22 7.87
CA PHE A 107 2.02 -5.01 7.31
C PHE A 107 2.38 -4.48 5.93
N ASP A 108 3.57 -3.87 5.80
CA ASP A 108 4.02 -3.30 4.53
C ASP A 108 4.58 -4.39 3.59
N PHE A 109 4.26 -4.30 2.30
CA PHE A 109 4.77 -5.19 1.26
C PHE A 109 5.32 -4.40 0.07
N PHE A 110 5.63 -3.12 0.25
CA PHE A 110 6.17 -2.28 -0.82
C PHE A 110 7.45 -2.83 -1.45
N ASP A 111 8.27 -3.58 -0.72
CA ASP A 111 9.45 -4.28 -1.22
C ASP A 111 9.09 -5.35 -2.27
N VAL A 112 8.04 -6.14 -2.03
CA VAL A 112 7.61 -7.24 -2.90
C VAL A 112 6.68 -6.79 -4.03
N LEU A 113 5.76 -5.86 -3.74
CA LEU A 113 4.70 -5.48 -4.68
C LEU A 113 5.23 -4.60 -5.80
N LYS A 114 4.75 -4.81 -7.02
CA LYS A 114 5.00 -3.96 -8.19
C LYS A 114 3.76 -3.15 -8.51
N LYS A 115 3.95 -1.98 -9.13
CA LYS A 115 2.86 -1.11 -9.57
C LYS A 115 2.46 -1.50 -11.00
N TYR A 116 1.17 -1.71 -11.22
CA TYR A 116 0.60 -1.99 -12.52
C TYR A 116 -0.50 -0.99 -12.86
N ILE A 117 -0.58 -0.61 -14.13
CA ILE A 117 -1.72 0.09 -14.70
C ILE A 117 -2.47 -0.90 -15.60
N VAL A 118 -3.77 -1.04 -15.37
CA VAL A 118 -4.61 -1.96 -16.13
C VAL A 118 -5.72 -1.22 -16.85
N SER A 119 -5.86 -1.51 -18.15
CA SER A 119 -6.97 -1.07 -18.98
C SER A 119 -8.01 -2.19 -19.05
N GLN A 120 -9.20 -1.92 -18.52
CA GLN A 120 -10.34 -2.84 -18.56
C GLN A 120 -11.64 -2.09 -18.79
N TYR A 121 -12.48 -2.58 -19.72
CA TYR A 121 -13.79 -1.98 -20.05
C TYR A 121 -13.74 -0.46 -20.34
N GLY A 122 -12.68 0.00 -21.01
CA GLY A 122 -12.48 1.41 -21.34
C GLY A 122 -12.03 2.29 -20.18
N ARG A 123 -11.65 1.71 -19.04
CA ARG A 123 -11.13 2.42 -17.86
C ARG A 123 -9.70 2.01 -17.57
N TRP A 124 -8.91 2.96 -17.07
CA TRP A 124 -7.57 2.73 -16.56
C TRP A 124 -7.59 2.77 -15.03
N ALA A 125 -7.00 1.78 -14.39
CA ALA A 125 -6.90 1.69 -12.94
C ALA A 125 -5.49 1.26 -12.50
N GLU A 126 -5.07 1.78 -11.35
CA GLU A 126 -3.80 1.43 -10.73
C GLU A 126 -3.99 0.27 -9.74
N TYR A 127 -3.10 -0.73 -9.82
CA TYR A 127 -3.09 -1.88 -8.94
C TYR A 127 -1.69 -2.17 -8.44
N TYR A 128 -1.60 -2.79 -7.26
CA TYR A 128 -0.34 -3.31 -6.72
C TYR A 128 -0.42 -4.83 -6.63
N ALA A 129 0.56 -5.52 -7.20
CA ALA A 129 0.59 -6.98 -7.19
C ALA A 129 2.02 -7.51 -7.16
N PRO A 130 2.28 -8.70 -6.58
CA PRO A 130 3.61 -9.29 -6.59
C PRO A 130 4.05 -9.70 -8.01
N ASP A 131 3.12 -10.13 -8.87
CA ASP A 131 3.37 -10.45 -10.26
C ASP A 131 2.14 -10.20 -11.16
N ARG A 132 2.36 -10.18 -12.47
CA ARG A 132 1.29 -10.00 -13.47
C ARG A 132 0.26 -11.14 -13.43
N THR A 133 0.68 -12.35 -13.03
CA THR A 133 -0.18 -13.54 -12.97
C THR A 133 -1.21 -13.41 -11.86
N SER A 134 -0.79 -13.07 -10.64
CA SER A 134 -1.71 -12.82 -9.51
C SER A 134 -2.66 -11.66 -9.79
N LEU A 135 -2.16 -10.60 -10.45
CA LEU A 135 -3.04 -9.50 -10.88
C LEU A 135 -4.11 -9.95 -11.87
N ARG A 136 -3.76 -10.84 -12.81
CA ARG A 136 -4.74 -11.43 -13.75
C ARG A 136 -5.73 -12.37 -13.06
N ALA A 137 -5.30 -13.08 -12.01
CA ALA A 137 -6.19 -13.92 -11.22
C ALA A 137 -7.20 -13.06 -10.43
N TYR A 138 -6.75 -11.92 -9.89
CA TYR A 138 -7.59 -10.96 -9.18
C TYR A 138 -8.55 -10.20 -10.12
N LEU A 139 -8.08 -9.77 -11.28
CA LEU A 139 -8.89 -9.04 -12.25
C LEU A 139 -9.69 -10.00 -13.13
N TYR A 140 -10.94 -10.24 -12.74
CA TYR A 140 -11.86 -11.06 -13.53
C TYR A 140 -12.26 -10.37 -14.83
N GLY A 141 -12.34 -11.16 -15.91
CA GLY A 141 -12.88 -10.72 -17.20
C GLY A 141 -11.83 -10.39 -18.25
N ARG A 142 -12.25 -9.71 -19.32
CA ARG A 142 -11.39 -9.40 -20.47
C ARG A 142 -10.55 -8.16 -20.18
N ILE A 143 -9.26 -8.37 -20.03
CA ILE A 143 -8.28 -7.30 -19.83
C ILE A 143 -7.70 -6.90 -21.19
N ASN A 144 -7.73 -5.61 -21.51
CA ASN A 144 -7.16 -5.08 -22.75
C ASN A 144 -5.64 -4.98 -22.66
N GLN A 145 -5.14 -4.36 -21.58
CA GLN A 145 -3.71 -4.08 -21.42
C GLN A 145 -3.32 -4.05 -19.94
N ILE A 146 -2.13 -4.55 -19.64
CA ILE A 146 -1.49 -4.45 -18.32
C ILE A 146 -0.09 -3.90 -18.56
N VAL A 147 0.24 -2.80 -17.91
CA VAL A 147 1.55 -2.14 -17.99
C VAL A 147 2.18 -2.13 -16.60
N GLU A 148 3.39 -2.66 -16.47
CA GLU A 148 4.19 -2.56 -15.24
C GLU A 148 4.88 -1.19 -15.21
N ILE A 149 4.78 -0.49 -14.08
CA ILE A 149 5.50 0.76 -13.87
C ILE A 149 6.74 0.46 -13.03
N PRO A 150 7.95 0.81 -13.52
CA PRO A 150 9.16 0.65 -12.73
C PRO A 150 9.09 1.51 -11.47
N LYS A 151 9.55 0.96 -10.35
CA LYS A 151 9.69 1.73 -9.10
C LYS A 151 10.80 2.77 -9.30
N GLN A 152 10.51 4.01 -8.94
CA GLN A 152 11.49 5.10 -8.88
C GLN A 152 12.31 5.01 -7.60
#